data_AF-A0A2T2ZZA4-F1
#
_entry.id   AF-A0A2T2ZZA4-F1
#
_cell.length_a   1.000
_cell.length_b   1.000
_cell.length_c   1.000
_cell.angle_alpha   90.00
_cell.angle_beta   90.00
_cell.angle_gamma   90.00
#
_symmetry.space_group_name_H-M   'P 1'
#
loop_
_entity.id
_entity.type
_entity.pdbx_description
1 polymer ?
#
loop_
_entity_poly.entity_id
_entity_poly.type
_entity_poly.pdbx_seq_one_letter_code
_entity_poly.pdbx_strand_id
1 'polypeptide(L)'
;LFLQTKDEEVLQQLEAEDTRRRLLADTWAALALNTAVRELTVNRFVPVWTSAFHCAAFRALLGRLESLDINIFGTRNGNRRINTVPAYRDSLQSMLKVLFLHSSSLKRLSLHASQHAPLGSRGPYHIPLSLKATQLPHLEHLSLKNCFIGFELAHFINGHAATLRSLELHNCYSYRNAGDSDDGGGMTWAAFLAMITRPNLNLRHFSIIDDHIPLTIDDPRLAKYSPDSANEPEDVKNVRRTQAARPQTRLFLYGFLREYSGELWMNKDAILGSFDAEDDQKAHDKLLEQMERSA
;
A
#
# COMPACT_ATOMS: atom_id res chain seq x y z
N LEU A 1 -5.63 26.30 2.55
CA LEU A 1 -6.28 24.98 2.72
C LEU A 1 -6.55 24.44 1.31
N PHE A 2 -6.29 23.16 1.03
CA PHE A 2 -6.33 22.58 -0.30
C PHE A 2 -7.73 22.65 -0.95
N LEU A 3 -8.03 23.72 -1.70
CA LEU A 3 -9.12 23.69 -2.67
C LEU A 3 -8.69 22.76 -3.81
N GLN A 4 -9.45 21.70 -4.05
CA GLN A 4 -9.15 20.71 -5.08
C GLN A 4 -10.38 20.60 -5.97
N THR A 5 -10.39 21.43 -7.01
CA THR A 5 -11.37 21.38 -8.09
C THR A 5 -10.80 20.59 -9.26
N LYS A 6 -11.68 20.02 -10.08
CA LYS A 6 -11.34 19.39 -11.36
C LYS A 6 -11.82 20.21 -12.55
N ASP A 7 -12.49 21.32 -12.28
CA ASP A 7 -12.88 22.30 -13.27
C ASP A 7 -11.62 23.01 -13.77
N GLU A 8 -11.41 22.99 -15.08
CA GLU A 8 -10.19 23.49 -15.70
C GLU A 8 -10.04 25.01 -15.54
N GLU A 9 -11.13 25.78 -15.65
CA GLU A 9 -11.09 27.23 -15.49
C GLU A 9 -10.75 27.60 -14.04
N VAL A 10 -11.36 26.91 -13.08
CA VAL A 10 -11.07 27.14 -11.65
C VAL A 10 -9.65 26.68 -11.30
N LEU A 11 -9.14 25.60 -11.91
CA LEU A 11 -7.75 25.17 -11.73
C LEU A 11 -6.75 26.21 -12.22
N GLN A 12 -6.98 26.77 -13.40
CA GLN A 12 -6.12 27.82 -13.96
C GLN A 12 -6.13 29.07 -13.08
N GLN A 13 -7.29 29.45 -12.52
CA GLN A 13 -7.37 30.54 -11.55
C GLN A 13 -6.56 30.23 -10.28
N LEU A 14 -6.72 29.03 -9.71
CA LEU A 14 -5.93 28.60 -8.55
C LEU A 14 -4.42 28.56 -8.84
N GLU A 15 -4.03 28.20 -10.05
CA GLU A 15 -2.63 28.23 -10.52
C GLU A 15 -2.12 29.67 -10.72
N ALA A 16 -2.97 30.61 -11.13
CA ALA A 16 -2.59 32.01 -11.21
C ALA A 16 -2.36 32.63 -9.82
N GLU A 17 -3.13 32.20 -8.81
CA GLU A 17 -3.10 32.72 -7.44
C GLU A 17 -2.08 32.01 -6.53
N ASP A 18 -1.82 30.71 -6.73
CA ASP A 18 -0.89 29.90 -5.94
C ASP A 18 0.35 29.50 -6.75
N THR A 19 1.46 30.23 -6.52
CA THR A 19 2.76 29.98 -7.16
C THR A 19 3.28 28.55 -7.00
N ARG A 20 2.96 27.85 -5.91
CA ARG A 20 3.40 26.46 -5.70
C ARG A 20 2.59 25.50 -6.57
N ARG A 21 1.28 25.75 -6.72
CA ARG A 21 0.43 24.97 -7.62
C ARG A 21 0.85 25.19 -9.08
N ARG A 22 1.13 26.44 -9.46
CA ARG A 22 1.64 26.75 -10.82
C ARG A 22 2.92 26.02 -11.13
N LEU A 23 3.91 26.08 -10.23
CA LEU A 23 5.17 25.37 -10.41
C LEU A 23 4.97 23.86 -10.59
N LEU A 24 4.05 23.26 -9.83
CA LEU A 24 3.70 21.84 -9.98
C LEU A 24 3.08 21.57 -11.36
N ALA A 25 2.14 22.41 -11.81
CA ALA A 25 1.51 22.30 -13.12
C ALA A 25 2.54 22.40 -14.26
N ASP A 26 3.39 23.43 -14.22
CA ASP A 26 4.45 23.66 -15.21
C ASP A 26 5.44 22.49 -15.26
N THR A 27 5.79 21.93 -14.09
CA THR A 27 6.70 20.78 -14.01
C THR A 27 6.09 19.54 -14.67
N TRP A 28 4.82 19.23 -14.39
CA TRP A 28 4.15 18.10 -15.01
C TRP A 28 3.92 18.29 -16.51
N ALA A 29 3.59 19.52 -16.93
CA ALA A 29 3.43 19.86 -18.35
C ALA A 29 4.75 19.71 -19.11
N ALA A 30 5.86 20.21 -18.56
CA ALA A 30 7.19 20.06 -19.15
C ALA A 30 7.62 18.58 -19.23
N LEU A 31 7.36 17.79 -18.17
CA LEU A 31 7.64 16.36 -18.16
C LEU A 31 6.81 15.61 -19.20
N ALA A 32 5.54 15.97 -19.36
CA ALA A 32 4.62 15.34 -20.31
C ALA A 32 5.08 15.47 -21.77
N LEU A 33 5.72 16.59 -22.10
CA LEU A 33 6.30 16.85 -23.43
C LEU A 33 7.58 16.05 -23.70
N ASN A 34 8.22 15.49 -22.66
CA ASN A 34 9.40 14.66 -22.84
C ASN A 34 8.99 13.25 -23.33
N THR A 35 9.26 12.98 -24.61
CA THR A 35 8.91 11.72 -25.27
C THR A 35 9.89 10.58 -24.98
N ALA A 36 11.08 10.89 -24.47
CA ALA A 36 12.14 9.92 -24.16
C ALA A 36 11.95 9.24 -22.80
N VAL A 37 11.19 9.84 -21.87
CA VAL A 37 10.95 9.26 -20.55
C VAL A 37 10.18 7.94 -20.68
N ARG A 38 10.75 6.90 -20.06
CA ARG A 38 10.16 5.56 -19.91
C ARG A 38 10.08 5.14 -18.45
N GLU A 39 10.85 5.76 -17.58
CA GLU A 39 10.90 5.46 -16.16
C GLU A 39 10.72 6.75 -15.38
N LEU A 40 9.85 6.73 -14.38
CA LEU A 40 9.54 7.90 -13.56
C LEU A 40 9.54 7.54 -12.08
N THR A 41 10.42 8.21 -11.32
CA THR A 41 10.42 8.17 -9.87
C THR A 41 9.99 9.52 -9.32
N VAL A 42 8.91 9.53 -8.52
CA VAL A 42 8.38 10.73 -7.89
C VAL A 42 8.58 10.62 -6.39
N ASN A 43 9.64 11.28 -5.91
CA ASN A 43 9.93 11.36 -4.49
C ASN A 43 9.02 12.39 -3.82
N ARG A 44 8.32 11.98 -2.76
CA ARG A 44 7.41 12.84 -1.97
C ARG A 44 6.30 13.47 -2.81
N PHE A 45 5.59 12.65 -3.57
CA PHE A 45 4.41 13.03 -4.34
C PHE A 45 3.32 13.63 -3.45
N VAL A 46 3.03 14.92 -3.63
CA VAL A 46 1.92 15.61 -2.96
C VAL A 46 0.71 15.61 -3.90
N PRO A 47 -0.44 15.04 -3.51
CA PRO A 47 -1.59 14.91 -4.40
C PRO A 47 -2.35 16.24 -4.55
N VAL A 48 -1.77 17.18 -5.29
CA VAL A 48 -2.39 18.47 -5.63
C VAL A 48 -2.79 18.43 -7.10
N TRP A 49 -4.09 18.49 -7.37
CA TRP A 49 -4.61 18.42 -8.72
C TRP A 49 -4.21 19.66 -9.52
N THR A 50 -3.77 19.49 -10.76
CA THR A 50 -3.35 20.60 -11.63
C THR A 50 -3.92 20.41 -13.02
N SER A 51 -3.99 21.50 -13.78
CA SER A 51 -4.40 21.52 -15.19
C SER A 51 -3.57 20.55 -16.04
N ALA A 52 -2.29 20.33 -15.69
CA ALA A 52 -1.39 19.41 -16.39
C ALA A 52 -1.93 17.97 -16.46
N PHE A 53 -2.72 17.52 -15.48
CA PHE A 53 -3.28 16.16 -15.50
C PHE A 53 -4.44 15.99 -16.49
N HIS A 54 -5.00 17.08 -17.01
CA HIS A 54 -6.05 17.04 -18.04
C HIS A 54 -5.49 16.90 -19.45
N CYS A 55 -4.24 17.31 -19.68
CA CYS A 55 -3.69 17.41 -21.03
C CYS A 55 -3.44 16.03 -21.67
N ALA A 56 -3.60 15.98 -23.00
CA ALA A 56 -3.33 14.79 -23.78
C ALA A 56 -1.86 14.34 -23.70
N ALA A 57 -0.93 15.30 -23.59
CA ALA A 57 0.50 15.01 -23.46
C ALA A 57 0.81 14.21 -22.18
N PHE A 58 0.14 14.51 -21.06
CA PHE A 58 0.34 13.80 -19.80
C PHE A 58 -0.17 12.37 -19.90
N ARG A 59 -1.35 12.15 -20.50
CA ARG A 59 -1.86 10.80 -20.77
C ARG A 59 -0.93 10.02 -21.68
N ALA A 60 -0.37 10.69 -22.70
CA ALA A 60 0.62 10.09 -23.59
C ALA A 60 1.92 9.75 -22.86
N LEU A 61 2.38 10.57 -21.91
CA LEU A 61 3.51 10.24 -21.03
C LEU A 61 3.25 8.95 -20.27
N LEU A 62 2.12 8.88 -19.56
CA LEU A 62 1.75 7.69 -18.78
C LEU A 62 1.69 6.42 -19.66
N GLY A 63 1.10 6.52 -20.85
CA GLY A 63 1.00 5.39 -21.79
C GLY A 63 2.34 4.85 -22.27
N ARG A 64 3.42 5.62 -22.14
CA ARG A 64 4.79 5.22 -22.52
C ARG A 64 5.64 4.72 -21.35
N LEU A 65 5.23 4.98 -20.11
CA LEU A 65 6.02 4.56 -18.95
C LEU A 65 6.06 3.05 -18.86
N GLU A 66 7.27 2.51 -18.69
CA GLU A 66 7.54 1.10 -18.39
C GLU A 66 7.78 0.88 -16.90
N SER A 67 8.26 1.91 -16.18
CA SER A 67 8.48 1.87 -14.72
C SER A 67 7.96 3.14 -14.05
N LEU A 68 7.25 2.96 -12.93
CA LEU A 68 6.69 4.05 -12.14
C LEU A 68 6.90 3.77 -10.65
N ASP A 69 7.63 4.64 -9.98
CA ASP A 69 7.83 4.63 -8.52
C ASP A 69 7.27 5.92 -7.92
N ILE A 70 6.28 5.80 -7.04
CA ILE A 70 5.62 6.94 -6.40
C ILE A 70 5.70 6.80 -4.88
N ASN A 71 6.43 7.73 -4.26
CA ASN A 71 6.48 7.91 -2.82
C ASN A 71 5.47 8.97 -2.39
N ILE A 72 4.29 8.57 -1.94
CA ILE A 72 3.20 9.48 -1.56
C ILE A 72 3.55 10.21 -0.26
N PHE A 73 3.49 11.53 -0.30
CA PHE A 73 3.70 12.37 0.85
C PHE A 73 2.57 12.24 1.86
N GLY A 74 2.91 12.05 3.14
CA GLY A 74 1.96 12.19 4.22
C GLY A 74 2.56 12.93 5.41
N THR A 75 1.67 13.55 6.19
CA THR A 75 2.05 14.35 7.35
C THR A 75 1.00 14.22 8.46
N ARG A 76 1.29 14.79 9.63
CA ARG A 76 0.38 14.90 10.77
C ARG A 76 0.31 16.35 11.25
N ASN A 77 -0.85 16.76 11.73
CA ASN A 77 -1.04 18.02 12.45
C ASN A 77 -1.66 17.73 13.81
N GLY A 78 -0.85 17.80 14.86
CA GLY A 78 -1.20 17.29 16.19
C GLY A 78 -1.61 15.81 16.11
N ASN A 79 -2.80 15.50 16.61
CA ASN A 79 -3.34 14.14 16.60
C ASN A 79 -3.98 13.74 15.26
N ARG A 80 -4.20 14.67 14.33
CA ARG A 80 -4.86 14.36 13.05
C ARG A 80 -3.83 14.02 11.97
N ARG A 81 -4.10 12.96 11.24
CA ARG A 81 -3.32 12.54 10.07
C ARG A 81 -3.83 13.22 8.79
N ILE A 82 -2.99 13.28 7.76
CA ILE A 82 -3.32 13.98 6.50
C ILE A 82 -4.52 13.37 5.77
N ASN A 83 -4.75 12.07 5.91
CA ASN A 83 -5.95 11.40 5.39
C ASN A 83 -7.26 11.92 6.01
N THR A 84 -7.22 12.63 7.13
CA THR A 84 -8.41 13.31 7.68
C THR A 84 -8.83 14.55 6.89
N VAL A 85 -8.02 15.00 5.92
CA VAL A 85 -8.32 16.14 5.04
C VAL A 85 -9.06 15.61 3.81
N PRO A 86 -10.36 15.93 3.60
CA PRO A 86 -11.14 15.41 2.46
C PRO A 86 -10.48 15.68 1.11
N ALA A 87 -10.05 16.92 0.87
CA ALA A 87 -9.42 17.32 -0.37
C ALA A 87 -8.14 16.53 -0.72
N TYR A 88 -7.36 16.10 0.30
CA TYR A 88 -6.20 15.23 0.09
C TYR A 88 -6.64 13.84 -0.39
N ARG A 89 -7.66 13.25 0.25
CA ARG A 89 -8.20 11.92 -0.14
C ARG A 89 -8.77 11.94 -1.54
N ASP A 90 -9.61 12.93 -1.83
CA ASP A 90 -10.30 13.04 -3.12
C ASP A 90 -9.31 13.25 -4.27
N SER A 91 -8.28 14.07 -4.05
CA SER A 91 -7.21 14.31 -5.03
C SER A 91 -6.38 13.05 -5.25
N LEU A 92 -5.91 12.41 -4.18
CA LEU A 92 -5.07 11.21 -4.28
C LEU A 92 -5.82 10.08 -4.97
N GLN A 93 -7.07 9.80 -4.57
CA GLN A 93 -7.90 8.80 -5.22
C GLN A 93 -8.10 9.09 -6.71
N SER A 94 -8.36 10.35 -7.06
CA SER A 94 -8.55 10.73 -8.46
C SER A 94 -7.26 10.56 -9.27
N MET A 95 -6.11 10.86 -8.67
CA MET A 95 -4.82 10.79 -9.35
C MET A 95 -4.43 9.36 -9.63
N LEU A 96 -4.56 8.48 -8.62
CA LEU A 96 -4.28 7.06 -8.79
C LEU A 96 -5.16 6.46 -9.90
N LYS A 97 -6.45 6.83 -9.96
CA LYS A 97 -7.33 6.41 -11.07
C LYS A 97 -6.81 6.83 -12.43
N VAL A 98 -6.38 8.09 -12.59
CA VAL A 98 -5.84 8.59 -13.87
C VAL A 98 -4.51 7.93 -14.22
N LEU A 99 -3.60 7.80 -13.25
CA LEU A 99 -2.30 7.15 -13.40
C LEU A 99 -2.48 5.72 -13.92
N PHE A 100 -3.29 4.91 -13.25
CA PHE A 100 -3.44 3.50 -13.61
C PHE A 100 -4.29 3.28 -14.87
N LEU A 101 -5.24 4.17 -15.15
CA LEU A 101 -6.03 4.10 -16.38
C LEU A 101 -5.18 4.32 -17.63
N HIS A 102 -4.21 5.24 -17.57
CA HIS A 102 -3.43 5.62 -18.75
C HIS A 102 -2.05 4.98 -18.84
N SER A 103 -1.58 4.25 -17.83
CA SER A 103 -0.26 3.60 -17.83
C SER A 103 -0.28 2.22 -18.52
N SER A 104 -0.64 2.19 -19.81
CA SER A 104 -0.86 0.93 -20.54
C SER A 104 0.40 0.09 -20.76
N SER A 105 1.59 0.70 -20.84
CA SER A 105 2.87 0.01 -21.11
C SER A 105 3.65 -0.35 -19.83
N LEU A 106 3.07 -0.10 -18.66
CA LEU A 106 3.76 -0.21 -17.39
C LEU A 106 4.07 -1.67 -17.04
N LYS A 107 5.35 -1.97 -16.82
CA LYS A 107 5.86 -3.27 -16.40
C LYS A 107 6.21 -3.31 -14.91
N ARG A 108 6.59 -2.16 -14.34
CA ARG A 108 6.98 -2.03 -12.93
C ARG A 108 6.19 -0.92 -12.25
N LEU A 109 5.50 -1.24 -11.17
CA LEU A 109 4.82 -0.28 -10.31
C LEU A 109 5.32 -0.42 -8.87
N SER A 110 5.85 0.67 -8.32
CA SER A 110 6.13 0.83 -6.89
C SER A 110 5.25 1.95 -6.34
N LEU A 111 4.39 1.62 -5.38
CA LEU A 111 3.48 2.56 -4.75
C LEU A 111 3.73 2.57 -3.24
N HIS A 112 4.40 3.62 -2.77
CA HIS A 112 4.75 3.76 -1.37
C HIS A 112 3.86 4.81 -0.71
N ALA A 113 2.83 4.35 -0.02
CA ALA A 113 2.02 5.22 0.80
C ALA A 113 2.81 5.70 2.03
N SER A 114 2.44 6.85 2.55
CA SER A 114 2.91 7.28 3.87
C SER A 114 2.20 6.46 4.95
N GLN A 115 2.89 6.10 6.02
CA GLN A 115 2.27 5.57 7.25
C GLN A 115 1.21 6.51 7.85
N HIS A 116 1.24 7.80 7.49
CA HIS A 116 0.24 8.79 7.92
C HIS A 116 -0.98 8.87 6.98
N ALA A 117 -0.99 8.10 5.89
CA ALA A 117 -2.11 7.98 4.97
C ALA A 117 -2.01 6.66 4.19
N PRO A 118 -2.12 5.50 4.87
CA PRO A 118 -2.06 4.21 4.20
C PRO A 118 -3.24 4.04 3.23
N LEU A 119 -3.00 3.31 2.14
CA LEU A 119 -4.01 3.04 1.11
C LEU A 119 -4.71 1.70 1.34
N GLY A 120 -5.91 1.53 0.79
CA GLY A 120 -6.64 0.26 0.79
C GLY A 120 -7.38 -0.07 2.09
N SER A 121 -7.30 0.79 3.12
CA SER A 121 -8.01 0.57 4.39
C SER A 121 -9.54 0.58 4.20
N ARG A 122 -10.26 0.18 5.25
CA ARG A 122 -11.71 0.40 5.40
C ARG A 122 -11.98 1.46 6.47
N GLY A 123 -13.25 1.84 6.60
CA GLY A 123 -13.72 2.79 7.62
C GLY A 123 -13.52 4.27 7.28
N PRO A 124 -13.73 5.17 8.25
CA PRO A 124 -13.48 6.61 8.08
C PRO A 124 -12.03 6.90 7.63
N TYR A 125 -11.85 7.96 6.85
CA TYR A 125 -10.55 8.42 6.33
C TYR A 125 -9.78 7.44 5.44
N HIS A 126 -10.39 6.34 5.02
CA HIS A 126 -9.78 5.46 4.04
C HIS A 126 -9.56 6.16 2.69
N ILE A 127 -8.54 5.70 1.98
CA ILE A 127 -8.25 6.05 0.59
C ILE A 127 -8.07 4.71 -0.14
N PRO A 128 -8.83 4.42 -1.20
CA PRO A 128 -8.72 3.14 -1.90
C PRO A 128 -7.39 3.03 -2.65
N LEU A 129 -6.90 1.80 -2.87
CA LEU A 129 -5.71 1.57 -3.70
C LEU A 129 -5.93 2.05 -5.14
N SER A 130 -7.18 2.04 -5.60
CA SER A 130 -7.63 2.35 -6.96
C SER A 130 -7.07 1.42 -8.04
N LEU A 131 -6.65 0.21 -7.69
CA LEU A 131 -6.16 -0.83 -8.59
C LEU A 131 -7.33 -1.65 -9.14
N LYS A 132 -7.35 -1.89 -10.46
CA LYS A 132 -8.37 -2.72 -11.12
C LYS A 132 -7.74 -3.78 -12.00
N ALA A 133 -8.35 -4.96 -12.02
CA ALA A 133 -7.88 -6.11 -12.81
C ALA A 133 -7.75 -5.84 -14.33
N THR A 134 -8.39 -4.80 -14.85
CA THR A 134 -8.37 -4.42 -16.28
C THR A 134 -7.35 -3.32 -16.61
N GLN A 135 -6.62 -2.80 -15.61
CA GLN A 135 -5.61 -1.75 -15.76
C GLN A 135 -4.22 -2.34 -15.67
N LEU A 136 -3.23 -1.69 -16.30
CA LEU A 136 -1.82 -2.11 -16.28
C LEU A 136 -1.58 -3.51 -16.89
N PRO A 137 -2.07 -3.77 -18.13
CA PRO A 137 -2.12 -5.12 -18.71
C PRO A 137 -0.75 -5.80 -18.92
N HIS A 138 0.34 -5.04 -18.87
CA HIS A 138 1.71 -5.55 -19.02
C HIS A 138 2.49 -5.56 -17.70
N LEU A 139 1.81 -5.42 -16.56
CA LEU A 139 2.48 -5.35 -15.26
C LEU A 139 3.14 -6.68 -14.92
N GLU A 140 4.45 -6.62 -14.65
CA GLU A 140 5.29 -7.75 -14.27
C GLU A 140 5.73 -7.66 -12.81
N HIS A 141 5.88 -6.45 -12.25
CA HIS A 141 6.37 -6.24 -10.89
C HIS A 141 5.50 -5.24 -10.15
N LEU A 142 5.00 -5.64 -8.98
CA LEU A 142 4.25 -4.79 -8.07
C LEU A 142 4.95 -4.73 -6.71
N SER A 143 5.31 -3.52 -6.28
CA SER A 143 5.77 -3.24 -4.93
C SER A 143 4.81 -2.26 -4.25
N LEU A 144 4.31 -2.64 -3.08
CA LEU A 144 3.40 -1.82 -2.29
C LEU A 144 4.02 -1.58 -0.92
N LYS A 145 4.00 -0.32 -0.46
CA LYS A 145 4.43 0.03 0.90
C LYS A 145 3.36 0.78 1.67
N ASN A 146 3.14 0.40 2.93
CA ASN A 146 2.12 0.98 3.83
C ASN A 146 0.69 0.91 3.26
N CYS A 147 0.34 -0.23 2.66
CA CYS A 147 -0.96 -0.47 2.06
C CYS A 147 -1.70 -1.59 2.80
N PHE A 148 -3.02 -1.51 2.87
CA PHE A 148 -3.84 -2.60 3.34
C PHE A 148 -4.07 -3.61 2.21
N ILE A 149 -3.91 -4.89 2.54
CA ILE A 149 -4.36 -5.98 1.70
C ILE A 149 -5.89 -6.07 1.74
N GLY A 150 -6.48 -6.67 0.71
CA GLY A 150 -7.92 -6.84 0.63
C GLY A 150 -8.37 -7.36 -0.73
N PHE A 151 -9.70 -7.44 -0.89
CA PHE A 151 -10.33 -7.94 -2.11
C PHE A 151 -9.88 -7.21 -3.38
N GLU A 152 -9.69 -5.90 -3.30
CA GLU A 152 -9.24 -5.06 -4.42
C GLU A 152 -7.87 -5.54 -4.93
N LEU A 153 -6.89 -5.67 -4.03
CA LEU A 153 -5.55 -6.14 -4.38
C LEU A 153 -5.55 -7.61 -4.83
N ALA A 154 -6.32 -8.47 -4.17
CA ALA A 154 -6.41 -9.88 -4.56
C ALA A 154 -7.01 -10.04 -5.97
N HIS A 155 -8.06 -9.28 -6.30
CA HIS A 155 -8.63 -9.26 -7.66
C HIS A 155 -7.64 -8.69 -8.67
N PHE A 156 -6.93 -7.63 -8.32
CA PHE A 156 -5.90 -7.06 -9.17
C PHE A 156 -4.82 -8.09 -9.51
N ILE A 157 -4.25 -8.77 -8.51
CA ILE A 157 -3.24 -9.83 -8.70
C ILE A 157 -3.79 -10.95 -9.58
N ASN A 158 -5.01 -11.42 -9.30
CA ASN A 158 -5.64 -12.48 -10.08
C ASN A 158 -5.91 -12.08 -11.54
N GLY A 159 -6.25 -10.81 -11.80
CA GLY A 159 -6.37 -10.27 -13.16
C GLY A 159 -5.06 -10.27 -13.94
N HIS A 160 -3.93 -10.28 -13.23
CA HIS A 160 -2.58 -10.26 -13.79
C HIS A 160 -1.85 -11.60 -13.61
N ALA A 161 -2.58 -12.70 -13.39
CA ALA A 161 -1.98 -14.00 -13.10
C ALA A 161 -0.96 -14.45 -14.16
N ALA A 162 -1.18 -14.10 -15.44
CA ALA A 162 -0.27 -14.46 -16.53
C ALA A 162 0.99 -13.58 -16.61
N THR A 163 0.91 -12.32 -16.18
CA THR A 163 1.97 -11.32 -16.41
C THR A 163 2.78 -11.02 -15.14
N LEU A 164 2.14 -11.04 -13.96
CA LEU A 164 2.77 -10.63 -12.71
C LEU A 164 3.80 -11.68 -12.26
N ARG A 165 5.07 -11.27 -12.23
CA ARG A 165 6.24 -12.09 -11.88
C ARG A 165 6.77 -11.79 -10.48
N SER A 166 6.62 -10.56 -9.98
CA SER A 166 6.99 -10.24 -8.60
C SER A 166 5.94 -9.44 -7.85
N LEU A 167 5.81 -9.75 -6.57
CA LEU A 167 4.95 -9.07 -5.62
C LEU A 167 5.72 -8.83 -4.32
N GLU A 168 5.90 -7.56 -3.97
CA GLU A 168 6.53 -7.12 -2.74
C GLU A 168 5.53 -6.32 -1.91
N LEU A 169 5.37 -6.71 -0.65
CA LEU A 169 4.45 -6.09 0.31
C LEU A 169 5.25 -5.61 1.51
N HIS A 170 5.56 -4.31 1.57
CA HIS A 170 6.38 -3.71 2.62
C HIS A 170 5.53 -2.97 3.66
N ASN A 171 5.55 -3.41 4.92
CA ASN A 171 4.69 -2.89 5.98
C ASN A 171 3.22 -2.83 5.51
N CYS A 172 2.72 -3.93 4.93
CA CYS A 172 1.33 -4.03 4.49
C CYS A 172 0.47 -4.60 5.62
N TYR A 173 -0.84 -4.33 5.59
CA TYR A 173 -1.71 -4.62 6.74
C TYR A 173 -2.98 -5.36 6.33
N SER A 174 -3.42 -6.32 7.13
CA SER A 174 -4.80 -6.78 7.12
C SER A 174 -5.67 -5.83 7.96
N TYR A 175 -6.88 -5.53 7.51
CA TYR A 175 -7.81 -4.70 8.28
C TYR A 175 -8.44 -5.50 9.41
N ARG A 176 -8.31 -5.01 10.65
CA ARG A 176 -9.05 -5.54 11.82
C ARG A 176 -9.21 -4.48 12.90
N ASN A 177 -10.45 -4.02 13.12
CA ASN A 177 -10.74 -2.99 14.12
C ASN A 177 -10.63 -3.53 15.55
N ALA A 178 -10.40 -2.64 16.51
CA ALA A 178 -10.49 -2.95 17.92
C ALA A 178 -11.96 -3.09 18.33
N GLY A 179 -12.40 -4.32 18.58
CA GLY A 179 -13.77 -4.62 19.04
C GLY A 179 -14.70 -5.25 18.00
N ASP A 180 -14.24 -5.47 16.76
CA ASP A 180 -14.98 -6.29 15.80
C ASP A 180 -14.94 -7.77 16.24
N SER A 181 -16.10 -8.44 16.25
CA SER A 181 -16.15 -9.90 16.16
C SER A 181 -15.50 -10.37 14.84
N ASP A 182 -15.19 -11.66 14.68
CA ASP A 182 -14.50 -12.19 13.48
C ASP A 182 -15.14 -11.80 12.13
N ASP A 183 -16.38 -11.28 12.13
CA ASP A 183 -17.14 -10.80 10.97
C ASP A 183 -16.94 -9.29 10.61
N GLY A 184 -15.97 -8.58 11.21
CA GLY A 184 -15.68 -7.14 11.03
C GLY A 184 -15.36 -6.63 9.62
N GLY A 185 -15.60 -7.43 8.58
CA GLY A 185 -15.52 -7.03 7.18
C GLY A 185 -14.11 -6.84 6.63
N GLY A 186 -13.07 -7.16 7.39
CA GLY A 186 -11.69 -7.24 6.92
C GLY A 186 -11.41 -8.52 6.12
N MET A 187 -10.28 -8.56 5.43
CA MET A 187 -9.75 -9.79 4.82
C MET A 187 -8.49 -10.18 5.59
N THR A 188 -8.48 -11.35 6.22
CA THR A 188 -7.28 -11.88 6.90
C THR A 188 -6.16 -12.14 5.90
N TRP A 189 -4.93 -12.26 6.40
CA TRP A 189 -3.80 -12.66 5.55
C TRP A 189 -4.01 -14.04 4.96
N ALA A 190 -4.49 -15.01 5.75
CA ALA A 190 -4.84 -16.34 5.28
C ALA A 190 -5.82 -16.31 4.11
N ALA A 191 -6.90 -15.52 4.22
CA ALA A 191 -7.89 -15.39 3.15
C ALA A 191 -7.30 -14.72 1.90
N PHE A 192 -6.51 -13.65 2.07
CA PHE A 192 -5.83 -12.97 0.97
C PHE A 192 -4.86 -13.90 0.22
N LEU A 193 -3.98 -14.58 0.96
CA LEU A 193 -2.98 -15.51 0.42
C LEU A 193 -3.66 -16.68 -0.28
N ALA A 194 -4.71 -17.25 0.31
CA ALA A 194 -5.50 -18.31 -0.32
C ALA A 194 -6.13 -17.85 -1.64
N MET A 195 -6.62 -16.60 -1.72
CA MET A 195 -7.23 -16.06 -2.94
C MET A 195 -6.25 -15.89 -4.10
N ILE A 196 -4.98 -15.58 -3.81
CA ILE A 196 -3.93 -15.42 -4.83
C ILE A 196 -3.17 -16.72 -5.10
N THR A 197 -3.30 -17.73 -4.24
CA THR A 197 -2.71 -19.06 -4.47
C THR A 197 -3.49 -19.80 -5.56
N ARG A 198 -3.05 -19.65 -6.81
CA ARG A 198 -3.68 -20.29 -7.98
C ARG A 198 -2.66 -21.01 -8.86
N PRO A 199 -3.04 -22.10 -9.53
CA PRO A 199 -2.13 -22.87 -10.39
C PRO A 199 -1.55 -22.10 -11.57
N ASN A 200 -2.26 -21.08 -12.05
CA ASN A 200 -1.89 -20.30 -13.25
C ASN A 200 -1.22 -18.95 -12.91
N LEU A 201 -0.87 -18.72 -11.64
CA LEU A 201 -0.16 -17.51 -11.23
C LEU A 201 1.33 -17.64 -11.61
N ASN A 202 1.83 -16.72 -12.45
CA ASN A 202 3.22 -16.67 -12.93
C ASN A 202 4.17 -15.97 -11.95
N LEU A 203 3.82 -15.94 -10.66
CA LEU A 203 4.58 -15.25 -9.64
C LEU A 203 5.86 -16.04 -9.33
N ARG A 204 7.01 -15.44 -9.58
CA ARG A 204 8.36 -16.01 -9.37
C ARG A 204 9.03 -15.47 -8.11
N HIS A 205 8.64 -14.27 -7.69
CA HIS A 205 9.14 -13.64 -6.49
C HIS A 205 7.99 -13.11 -5.64
N PHE A 206 7.97 -13.50 -4.38
CA PHE A 206 6.99 -13.04 -3.41
C PHE A 206 7.72 -12.72 -2.11
N SER A 207 7.51 -11.51 -1.61
CA SER A 207 8.05 -11.13 -0.32
C SER A 207 7.07 -10.25 0.43
N ILE A 208 6.80 -10.63 1.67
CA ILE A 208 6.31 -9.69 2.67
C ILE A 208 7.54 -9.21 3.44
N ILE A 209 7.66 -7.91 3.66
CA ILE A 209 8.80 -7.28 4.35
C ILE A 209 8.20 -6.38 5.42
N ASP A 210 8.75 -6.40 6.62
CA ASP A 210 8.29 -5.56 7.73
C ASP A 210 9.51 -4.86 8.37
N ASP A 211 9.51 -3.53 8.38
CA ASP A 211 10.60 -2.71 8.95
C ASP A 211 10.71 -2.94 10.46
N HIS A 212 9.56 -3.09 11.13
CA HIS A 212 9.44 -3.39 12.56
C HIS A 212 7.98 -3.75 12.92
N ILE A 213 7.77 -4.85 13.65
CA ILE A 213 6.47 -5.23 14.21
C ILE A 213 6.58 -5.06 15.74
N PRO A 214 6.19 -3.90 16.31
CA PRO A 214 6.33 -3.67 17.74
C PRO A 214 5.33 -4.55 18.50
N LEU A 215 5.82 -5.55 19.24
CA LEU A 215 5.00 -6.37 20.13
C LEU A 215 4.85 -5.75 21.54
N THR A 216 5.74 -4.81 21.88
CA THR A 216 5.72 -4.03 23.13
C THR A 216 5.99 -2.55 22.85
N ILE A 217 5.63 -1.70 23.81
CA ILE A 217 5.88 -0.24 23.73
C ILE A 217 7.38 0.07 23.70
N ASP A 218 8.21 -0.80 24.31
CA ASP A 218 9.65 -0.62 24.50
C ASP A 218 10.49 -1.69 23.78
N ASP A 219 10.07 -2.17 22.60
CA ASP A 219 10.71 -3.29 21.86
C ASP A 219 12.17 -2.96 21.46
N PRO A 220 13.20 -3.49 22.15
CA PRO A 220 14.59 -3.25 21.79
C PRO A 220 14.94 -4.15 20.59
N ARG A 221 15.77 -3.72 19.64
CA ARG A 221 16.28 -4.65 18.60
C ARG A 221 17.16 -5.74 19.24
N LEU A 222 16.81 -7.00 19.04
CA LEU A 222 17.32 -8.09 19.87
C LEU A 222 18.46 -8.88 19.20
N ALA A 223 19.69 -8.41 19.41
CA ALA A 223 20.89 -9.27 19.29
C ALA A 223 21.24 -9.98 20.63
N LYS A 224 20.63 -9.57 21.76
CA LYS A 224 20.90 -10.10 23.12
C LYS A 224 19.61 -10.20 23.96
N TYR A 225 18.57 -10.84 23.43
CA TYR A 225 17.30 -11.01 24.14
C TYR A 225 17.14 -12.39 24.76
N SER A 226 16.57 -12.41 25.95
CA SER A 226 16.01 -13.64 26.54
C SER A 226 14.54 -13.40 26.88
N PRO A 227 13.61 -14.13 26.24
CA PRO A 227 12.19 -14.04 26.55
C PRO A 227 11.87 -14.36 28.01
N ASP A 228 12.64 -15.27 28.62
CA ASP A 228 12.37 -15.77 29.96
C ASP A 228 12.63 -14.73 31.04
N SER A 229 13.62 -13.85 30.83
CA SER A 229 13.96 -12.77 31.76
C SER A 229 13.31 -11.42 31.43
N ALA A 230 12.68 -11.28 30.27
CA ALA A 230 12.09 -10.01 29.84
C ALA A 230 10.82 -9.68 30.64
N ASN A 231 10.63 -8.39 30.98
CA ASN A 231 9.39 -7.91 31.58
C ASN A 231 8.34 -7.63 30.49
N GLU A 232 7.85 -8.69 29.86
CA GLU A 232 6.86 -8.65 28.79
C GLU A 232 5.68 -9.57 29.09
N PRO A 233 4.49 -9.29 28.52
CA PRO A 233 3.35 -10.21 28.53
C PRO A 233 3.72 -11.62 28.03
N GLU A 234 3.09 -12.66 28.59
CA GLU A 234 3.47 -14.06 28.31
C GLU A 234 3.19 -14.48 26.86
N ASP A 235 2.14 -13.93 26.26
CA ASP A 235 1.84 -14.07 24.82
C ASP A 235 2.99 -13.57 23.93
N VAL A 236 3.55 -12.39 24.24
CA VAL A 236 4.72 -11.84 23.54
C VAL A 236 5.94 -12.75 23.74
N LYS A 237 6.18 -13.24 24.96
CA LYS A 237 7.27 -14.19 25.21
C LYS A 237 7.12 -15.46 24.38
N ASN A 238 5.90 -15.99 24.28
CA ASN A 238 5.60 -17.18 23.48
C ASN A 238 5.88 -16.97 22.00
N VAL A 239 5.48 -15.83 21.43
CA VAL A 239 5.83 -15.48 20.05
C VAL A 239 7.33 -15.46 19.86
N ARG A 240 8.07 -14.77 20.74
CA ARG A 240 9.53 -14.64 20.61
C ARG A 240 10.26 -15.97 20.81
N ARG A 241 9.83 -16.83 21.74
CA ARG A 241 10.33 -18.21 21.87
C ARG A 241 10.07 -19.01 20.60
N THR A 242 8.88 -18.89 20.03
CA THR A 242 8.50 -19.58 18.80
C THR A 242 9.36 -19.13 17.62
N GLN A 243 9.57 -17.83 17.43
CA GLN A 243 10.44 -17.31 16.37
C GLN A 243 11.92 -17.70 16.59
N ALA A 244 12.39 -17.79 17.83
CA ALA A 244 13.74 -18.28 18.12
C ALA A 244 13.90 -19.77 17.74
N ALA A 245 12.88 -20.59 17.98
CA ALA A 245 12.88 -22.00 17.61
C ALA A 245 12.59 -22.25 16.11
N ARG A 246 11.79 -21.39 15.49
CA ARG A 246 11.32 -21.46 14.10
C ARG A 246 11.49 -20.07 13.43
N PRO A 247 12.70 -19.71 12.95
CA PRO A 247 12.98 -18.38 12.39
C PRO A 247 12.14 -18.00 11.15
N GLN A 248 11.59 -19.00 10.47
CA GLN A 248 10.70 -18.83 9.31
C GLN A 248 9.27 -18.43 9.69
N THR A 249 8.87 -18.59 10.96
CA THR A 249 7.53 -18.23 11.41
C THR A 249 7.39 -16.71 11.51
N ARG A 250 6.43 -16.18 10.75
CA ARG A 250 6.22 -14.75 10.55
C ARG A 250 5.11 -14.24 11.45
N LEU A 251 5.25 -12.97 11.83
CA LEU A 251 4.14 -12.17 12.30
C LEU A 251 3.55 -11.44 11.09
N PHE A 252 2.23 -11.48 10.97
CA PHE A 252 1.52 -10.75 9.94
C PHE A 252 0.85 -9.53 10.55
N LEU A 253 0.99 -8.39 9.89
CA LEU A 253 0.50 -7.12 10.43
C LEU A 253 -1.01 -6.99 10.27
N TYR A 254 -1.69 -6.66 11.37
CA TYR A 254 -3.10 -6.28 11.41
C TYR A 254 -3.23 -4.86 11.96
N GLY A 255 -4.13 -4.07 11.37
CA GLY A 255 -4.36 -2.71 11.83
C GLY A 255 -5.67 -2.11 11.36
N PHE A 256 -5.89 -0.87 11.72
CA PHE A 256 -7.07 -0.08 11.31
C PHE A 256 -6.76 1.41 11.41
N LEU A 257 -7.64 2.23 10.83
CA LEU A 257 -7.58 3.69 10.98
C LEU A 257 -8.51 4.12 12.12
N ARG A 258 -7.97 4.85 13.10
CA ARG A 258 -8.80 5.42 14.18
C ARG A 258 -9.77 6.46 13.64
N GLU A 259 -11.05 6.32 14.00
CA GLU A 259 -12.17 7.11 13.47
C GLU A 259 -12.10 8.62 13.76
N TYR A 260 -11.36 9.03 14.78
CA TYR A 260 -11.24 10.44 15.16
C TYR A 260 -9.94 11.11 14.69
N SER A 261 -8.90 10.34 14.39
CA SER A 261 -7.56 10.86 14.06
C SER A 261 -7.05 10.47 12.68
N GLY A 262 -7.62 9.44 12.04
CA GLY A 262 -7.08 8.84 10.82
C GLY A 262 -5.74 8.16 11.03
N GLU A 263 -5.33 7.96 12.29
CA GLU A 263 -4.09 7.29 12.64
C GLU A 263 -4.18 5.79 12.38
N LEU A 264 -3.17 5.27 11.69
CA LEU A 264 -2.92 3.85 11.61
C LEU A 264 -2.58 3.31 13.01
N TRP A 265 -3.40 2.41 13.51
CA TRP A 265 -3.18 1.73 14.77
C TRP A 265 -3.02 0.23 14.52
N MET A 266 -1.95 -0.35 15.08
CA MET A 266 -1.72 -1.80 15.01
C MET A 266 -2.64 -2.51 16.00
N ASN A 267 -3.31 -3.56 15.53
CA ASN A 267 -4.16 -4.39 16.37
C ASN A 267 -3.31 -5.54 16.91
N LYS A 268 -2.66 -5.30 18.05
CA LYS A 268 -1.75 -6.27 18.69
C LYS A 268 -2.45 -7.60 18.97
N ASP A 269 -3.66 -7.56 19.52
CA ASP A 269 -4.40 -8.77 19.89
C ASP A 269 -4.73 -9.61 18.65
N ALA A 270 -5.06 -8.98 17.53
CA ALA A 270 -5.22 -9.67 16.25
C ALA A 270 -3.92 -10.27 15.72
N ILE A 271 -2.79 -9.54 15.82
CA ILE A 271 -1.48 -10.04 15.38
C ILE A 271 -1.11 -11.30 16.18
N LEU A 272 -1.25 -11.26 17.50
CA LEU A 272 -0.92 -12.37 18.39
C LEU A 272 -1.89 -13.55 18.20
N GLY A 273 -3.20 -13.28 18.17
CA GLY A 273 -4.20 -14.32 17.96
C GLY A 273 -4.05 -15.02 16.61
N SER A 274 -3.75 -14.29 15.54
CA SER A 274 -3.48 -14.87 14.22
C SER A 274 -2.17 -15.65 14.17
N PHE A 275 -1.15 -15.23 14.93
CA PHE A 275 0.11 -15.97 15.07
C PHE A 275 -0.13 -17.33 15.74
N ASP A 276 -0.86 -17.36 16.85
CA ASP A 276 -1.17 -18.58 17.60
C ASP A 276 -2.05 -19.56 16.81
N ALA A 277 -2.96 -19.04 15.96
CA ALA A 277 -3.80 -19.87 15.08
C ALA A 277 -3.02 -20.54 13.94
N GLU A 278 -1.85 -20.00 13.57
CA GLU A 278 -0.99 -20.44 12.46
C GLU A 278 -1.63 -20.40 11.06
N ASP A 279 -2.87 -19.94 10.90
CA ASP A 279 -3.59 -19.96 9.61
C ASP A 279 -2.93 -19.08 8.55
N ASP A 280 -2.47 -17.88 8.94
CA ASP A 280 -1.76 -16.96 8.05
C ASP A 280 -0.43 -17.56 7.58
N GLN A 281 0.30 -18.22 8.48
CA GLN A 281 1.56 -18.90 8.16
C GLN A 281 1.32 -20.08 7.21
N LYS A 282 0.33 -20.93 7.47
CA LYS A 282 -0.02 -22.06 6.59
C LYS A 282 -0.40 -21.59 5.18
N ALA A 283 -1.15 -20.50 5.07
CA ALA A 283 -1.53 -19.94 3.78
C ALA A 283 -0.33 -19.34 3.03
N HIS A 284 0.59 -18.70 3.75
CA HIS A 284 1.84 -18.19 3.19
C HIS A 284 2.73 -19.31 2.66
N ASP A 285 2.93 -20.36 3.46
CA ASP A 285 3.77 -21.51 3.08
C ASP A 285 3.17 -22.22 1.87
N LYS A 286 1.85 -22.38 1.82
CA LYS A 286 1.14 -22.94 0.66
C LYS A 286 1.35 -22.12 -0.62
N LEU A 287 1.38 -20.79 -0.53
CA LEU A 287 1.68 -19.93 -1.68
C LEU A 287 3.12 -20.14 -2.16
N LEU A 288 4.09 -20.19 -1.25
CA LEU A 288 5.48 -20.43 -1.58
C LEU A 288 5.70 -21.82 -2.20
N GLU A 289 5.11 -22.87 -1.63
CA GLU A 289 5.14 -24.22 -2.20
C GLU A 289 4.55 -24.25 -3.62
N GLN A 290 3.45 -23.53 -3.86
CA GLN A 290 2.85 -23.44 -5.18
C GLN A 290 3.78 -22.73 -6.17
N MET A 291 4.47 -21.66 -5.74
CA MET A 291 5.44 -20.96 -6.57
C MET A 291 6.65 -21.84 -6.91
N GLU A 292 7.14 -22.64 -5.97
CA GLU A 292 8.23 -23.59 -6.19
C GLU A 292 7.83 -24.70 -7.18
N ARG A 293 6.60 -25.19 -7.14
CA ARG A 293 6.09 -26.18 -8.11
C ARG A 293 5.92 -25.63 -9.52
N SER A 294 5.70 -24.32 -9.62
CA SER A 294 5.52 -23.61 -10.89
C SER A 294 6.82 -23.03 -11.44
N ALA A 295 7.93 -23.10 -10.68
CA ALA A 295 9.27 -22.63 -11.03
C ALA A 295 9.89 -23.44 -12.18
#